data_AF-A0A0F9Q1K5-F1
#
_entry.id   AF-A0A0F9Q1K5-F1
#
_cell.length_a   1.000
_cell.length_b   1.000
_cell.length_c   1.000
_cell.angle_alpha   90.00
_cell.angle_beta   90.00
_cell.angle_gamma   90.00
#
_symmetry.space_group_name_H-M   'P 1'
#
loop_
_entity.id
_entity.type
_entity.pdbx_description
1 polymer ?
#
loop_
_entity_poly.entity_id
_entity_poly.type
_entity_poly.pdbx_seq_one_letter_code
_entity_poly.pdbx_strand_id
1 'polypeptide(L)'
;MITIAHLIDNAGLGGAQTMLFELYYAINKYYPSYKQLIISHDNRKADKKFVASFGMSYLSKKSDKDILKKVQGKENPIIFYHKLASSTFSTIKTIKNNSKIPIIVINHTLFNSTSWKNVNYCNAMVAVSNHMKKKIKKWYPKIKRIECIHNGVNSEAYDKIKASRDYDNKILLTGRINRICGWKHSDDWIKWCLNMKLPKKMVHQYIGDGPFISRARSIAHKGSNRGNKVKMLGLISSFHTKVAILKGWDLFLYETRKDEGISMSILEALCCGVPVICSNHYGNKEIIKNGVNGYVFKNKAEGQKILNELCSNPKKLETLKKTTKKHFRENLDAKFAADKYIKLVNDIMEKGEVVIKIPEKKVVEMPKETIKENNEFTVLASAYNKEKYIRDWANSILKQKYRPLEVVVANDFSSDKTLDLLNSFSEEFKQKGIDYKIINNVERLYCGSSYRNAVEHTTGSYVGILDADDMLVDDSVEYVMKLYKNNPKVSWIYTQFQICDMNMKVKRRGFCSAPGRGESLLSLADRGAHGYGHWRTFNQQIKRPDKLFGKNMKCSVDKYMGYRLEEFGPGMFVDRICYNYRQYPVGFKESVSSTKHAMDVWREVVKKVHNRRKKYNYKPFPIIFCKK
;
A
#
# COMPACT_ATOMS: atom_id res chain seq x y z
N MET A 1 1.57 15.48 -22.68
CA MET A 1 0.79 15.57 -21.42
C MET A 1 -0.13 14.36 -21.29
N ILE A 2 -0.81 14.16 -20.15
CA ILE A 2 -1.76 13.05 -19.91
C ILE A 2 -3.16 13.64 -19.72
N THR A 3 -4.18 12.98 -20.28
CA THR A 3 -5.58 13.36 -20.09
C THR A 3 -6.32 12.34 -19.22
N ILE A 4 -6.82 12.74 -18.06
CA ILE A 4 -7.60 11.90 -17.16
C ILE A 4 -9.09 12.07 -17.45
N ALA A 5 -9.75 10.99 -17.87
CA ALA A 5 -11.18 10.93 -18.14
C ALA A 5 -11.92 10.26 -16.98
N HIS A 6 -12.60 11.06 -16.16
CA HIS A 6 -13.43 10.56 -15.06
C HIS A 6 -14.80 10.11 -15.55
N LEU A 7 -15.13 8.84 -15.36
CA LEU A 7 -16.43 8.25 -15.62
C LEU A 7 -17.20 8.07 -14.32
N ILE A 8 -18.46 8.51 -14.32
CA ILE A 8 -19.36 8.33 -13.17
C ILE A 8 -20.80 8.08 -13.64
N ASP A 9 -21.55 7.28 -12.88
CA ASP A 9 -22.93 6.93 -13.25
C ASP A 9 -23.87 8.15 -13.23
N ASN A 10 -23.70 9.03 -12.25
CA ASN A 10 -24.42 10.30 -12.14
C ASN A 10 -23.63 11.32 -11.34
N ALA A 11 -23.86 12.60 -11.64
CA ALA A 11 -23.29 13.74 -10.94
C ALA A 11 -24.19 14.23 -9.77
N GLY A 12 -24.86 13.32 -9.06
CA GLY A 12 -25.72 13.64 -7.91
C GLY A 12 -24.95 13.78 -6.59
N LEU A 13 -25.68 13.84 -5.47
CA LEU A 13 -25.10 13.94 -4.12
C LEU A 13 -24.75 12.56 -3.55
N GLY A 14 -23.48 12.33 -3.22
CA GLY A 14 -23.01 11.10 -2.60
C GLY A 14 -21.49 11.07 -2.42
N GLY A 15 -20.99 10.17 -1.55
CA GLY A 15 -19.56 10.14 -1.19
C GLY A 15 -18.61 9.83 -2.35
N ALA A 16 -19.06 9.06 -3.37
CA ALA A 16 -18.27 8.79 -4.56
C ALA A 16 -18.17 10.03 -5.47
N GLN A 17 -19.29 10.74 -5.64
CA GLN A 17 -19.34 12.00 -6.40
C GLN A 17 -18.50 13.07 -5.73
N THR A 18 -18.65 13.26 -4.42
CA THR A 18 -17.82 14.21 -3.66
C THR A 18 -16.34 13.90 -3.83
N MET A 19 -15.92 12.62 -3.70
CA MET A 19 -14.52 12.26 -3.92
C MET A 19 -14.04 12.63 -5.33
N LEU A 20 -14.80 12.28 -6.37
CA LEU A 20 -14.44 12.64 -7.75
C LEU A 20 -14.15 14.13 -7.88
N PHE A 21 -15.01 14.98 -7.32
CA PHE A 21 -14.86 16.43 -7.41
C PHE A 21 -13.67 16.96 -6.58
N GLU A 22 -13.44 16.41 -5.39
CA GLU A 22 -12.27 16.73 -4.58
C GLU A 22 -10.96 16.34 -5.28
N LEU A 23 -10.92 15.16 -5.89
CA LEU A 23 -9.76 14.68 -6.65
C LEU A 23 -9.53 15.52 -7.91
N TYR A 24 -10.60 15.83 -8.65
CA TYR A 24 -10.53 16.69 -9.85
C TYR A 24 -9.95 18.05 -9.50
N TYR A 25 -10.47 18.69 -8.44
CA TYR A 25 -9.96 19.98 -7.97
C TYR A 25 -8.47 19.90 -7.60
N ALA A 26 -8.08 18.90 -6.80
CA ALA A 26 -6.70 18.75 -6.36
C ALA A 26 -5.72 18.51 -7.51
N ILE A 27 -6.09 17.68 -8.50
CA ILE A 27 -5.24 17.45 -9.68
C ILE A 27 -5.11 18.73 -10.51
N ASN A 28 -6.21 19.46 -10.78
CA ASN A 28 -6.13 20.72 -11.55
C ASN A 28 -5.21 21.75 -10.88
N LYS A 29 -5.23 21.80 -9.55
CA LYS A 29 -4.46 22.77 -8.78
C LYS A 29 -2.98 22.39 -8.66
N TYR A 30 -2.70 21.15 -8.24
CA TYR A 30 -1.33 20.73 -7.89
C TYR A 30 -0.59 20.08 -9.07
N TYR A 31 -1.33 19.66 -10.10
CA TYR A 31 -0.82 18.94 -11.27
C TYR A 31 -1.46 19.47 -12.57
N PRO A 32 -1.34 20.77 -12.87
CA PRO A 32 -2.04 21.41 -14.01
C PRO A 32 -1.64 20.86 -15.38
N SER A 33 -0.52 20.14 -15.48
CA SER A 33 -0.10 19.43 -16.70
C SER A 33 -0.97 18.20 -17.02
N TYR A 34 -1.80 17.74 -16.09
CA TYR A 34 -2.76 16.65 -16.31
C TYR A 34 -4.12 17.26 -16.68
N LYS A 35 -4.45 17.19 -17.97
CA LYS A 35 -5.76 17.64 -18.46
C LYS A 35 -6.84 16.71 -17.91
N GLN A 36 -8.00 17.24 -17.53
CA GLN A 36 -9.08 16.42 -16.97
C GLN A 36 -10.41 16.64 -17.69
N LEU A 37 -11.17 15.57 -17.88
CA LEU A 37 -12.53 15.62 -18.40
C LEU A 37 -13.46 14.71 -17.59
N ILE A 38 -14.72 15.11 -17.43
CA ILE A 38 -15.73 14.32 -16.71
C ILE A 38 -16.82 13.88 -17.70
N ILE A 39 -17.14 12.59 -17.71
CA ILE A 39 -18.22 12.01 -18.52
C ILE A 39 -19.20 11.29 -17.59
N SER A 40 -20.48 11.67 -17.65
CA SER A 40 -21.56 11.10 -16.84
C SER A 40 -22.46 10.17 -17.67
N HIS A 41 -22.93 9.07 -17.06
CA HIS A 41 -23.86 8.12 -17.71
C HIS A 41 -25.30 8.65 -17.79
N ASP A 42 -25.79 9.36 -16.78
CA ASP A 42 -27.12 9.96 -16.76
C ASP A 42 -27.06 11.41 -16.25
N ASN A 43 -27.40 12.36 -17.12
CA ASN A 43 -27.42 13.78 -16.79
C ASN A 43 -28.73 14.24 -16.14
N ARG A 44 -29.77 13.40 -16.13
CA ARG A 44 -31.10 13.75 -15.57
C ARG A 44 -31.12 13.83 -14.05
N LYS A 45 -30.08 13.30 -13.37
CA LYS A 45 -29.92 13.32 -11.90
C LYS A 45 -28.71 14.16 -11.43
N ALA A 46 -28.16 15.00 -12.29
CA ALA A 46 -27.04 15.86 -11.93
C ALA A 46 -27.51 17.06 -11.10
N ASP A 47 -26.89 17.28 -9.95
CA ASP A 47 -27.10 18.52 -9.18
C ASP A 47 -26.24 19.62 -9.80
N LYS A 48 -26.83 20.39 -10.72
CA LYS A 48 -26.13 21.46 -11.46
C LYS A 48 -25.50 22.50 -10.53
N LYS A 49 -26.13 22.80 -9.38
CA LYS A 49 -25.60 23.77 -8.41
C LYS A 49 -24.36 23.22 -7.70
N PHE A 50 -24.40 21.94 -7.30
CA PHE A 50 -23.24 21.29 -6.69
C PHE A 50 -22.06 21.19 -7.68
N VAL A 51 -22.29 20.80 -8.93
CA VAL A 51 -21.23 20.73 -9.94
C VAL A 51 -20.65 22.11 -10.26
N ALA A 52 -21.49 23.13 -10.42
CA ALA A 52 -21.04 24.50 -10.66
C ALA A 52 -20.19 25.07 -9.52
N SER A 53 -20.39 24.61 -8.28
CA SER A 53 -19.59 25.07 -7.13
C SER A 53 -18.09 24.73 -7.21
N PHE A 54 -17.72 23.78 -8.08
CA PHE A 54 -16.33 23.44 -8.37
C PHE A 54 -15.82 24.06 -9.68
N GLY A 55 -16.63 24.88 -10.37
CA GLY A 55 -16.25 25.50 -11.66
C GLY A 55 -16.10 24.49 -12.81
N MET A 56 -16.82 23.37 -12.77
CA MET A 56 -16.62 22.26 -13.71
C MET A 56 -17.74 22.14 -14.74
N SER A 57 -17.39 21.65 -15.93
CA SER A 57 -18.33 21.12 -16.92
C SER A 57 -18.22 19.60 -17.01
N TYR A 58 -19.29 18.94 -17.48
CA TYR A 58 -19.29 17.49 -17.71
C TYR A 58 -20.02 17.16 -19.01
N LEU A 59 -19.59 16.08 -19.65
CA LEU A 59 -20.15 15.59 -20.89
C LEU A 59 -21.15 14.46 -20.60
N SER A 60 -22.30 14.43 -21.27
CA SER A 60 -23.15 13.23 -21.31
C SER A 60 -22.56 12.18 -22.24
N LYS A 61 -22.71 10.90 -21.91
CA LYS A 61 -22.59 9.83 -22.90
C LYS A 61 -23.94 9.49 -23.54
N LYS A 62 -23.96 9.27 -24.85
CA LYS A 62 -25.09 8.71 -25.62
C LYS A 62 -25.05 7.19 -25.66
N SER A 63 -23.85 6.60 -25.63
CA SER A 63 -23.61 5.14 -25.61
C SER A 63 -22.24 4.83 -24.98
N ASP A 64 -21.90 3.55 -24.78
CA ASP A 64 -20.55 3.20 -24.29
C ASP A 64 -19.45 3.49 -25.32
N LYS A 65 -19.77 3.40 -26.62
CA LYS A 65 -18.84 3.77 -27.71
C LYS A 65 -18.59 5.28 -27.78
N ASP A 66 -19.55 6.09 -27.33
CA ASP A 66 -19.43 7.55 -27.29
C ASP A 66 -18.38 8.04 -26.27
N ILE A 67 -18.07 7.23 -25.25
CA ILE A 67 -16.93 7.51 -24.34
C ILE A 67 -15.61 7.51 -25.14
N LEU A 68 -15.42 6.52 -26.01
CA LEU A 68 -14.19 6.42 -26.82
C LEU A 68 -14.06 7.62 -27.75
N LYS A 69 -15.16 8.05 -28.39
CA LYS A 69 -15.16 9.25 -29.25
C LYS A 69 -14.75 10.52 -28.51
N LYS A 70 -15.21 10.68 -27.26
CA LYS A 70 -14.88 11.86 -26.42
C LYS A 70 -13.44 11.87 -25.91
N VAL A 71 -12.84 10.70 -25.78
CA VAL A 71 -11.46 10.52 -25.30
C VAL A 71 -10.46 10.44 -26.47
N GLN A 72 -10.94 10.14 -27.68
CA GLN A 72 -10.15 10.12 -28.92
C GLN A 72 -9.57 11.51 -29.23
N GLY A 73 -8.29 11.56 -29.63
CA GLY A 73 -7.57 12.81 -29.92
C GLY A 73 -7.08 13.57 -28.69
N LYS A 74 -7.32 13.05 -27.47
CA LYS A 74 -6.69 13.57 -26.24
C LYS A 74 -5.30 12.97 -26.07
N GLU A 75 -4.35 13.76 -25.57
CA GLU A 75 -2.99 13.29 -25.31
C GLU A 75 -3.00 12.22 -24.20
N ASN A 76 -2.44 11.04 -24.50
CA ASN A 76 -2.21 9.94 -23.56
C ASN A 76 -3.36 9.73 -22.57
N PRO A 77 -4.56 9.36 -23.05
CA PRO A 77 -5.73 9.32 -22.20
C PRO A 77 -5.69 8.15 -21.22
N ILE A 78 -6.21 8.36 -20.02
CA ILE A 78 -6.45 7.33 -18.99
C ILE A 78 -7.85 7.52 -18.40
N ILE A 79 -8.55 6.42 -18.13
CA ILE A 79 -9.94 6.45 -17.66
C ILE A 79 -9.99 6.15 -16.16
N PHE A 80 -10.65 7.00 -15.38
CA PHE A 80 -10.95 6.80 -13.96
C PHE A 80 -12.43 6.50 -13.78
N TYR A 81 -12.80 5.30 -13.37
CA TYR A 81 -14.19 4.89 -13.18
C TYR A 81 -14.57 4.95 -11.69
N HIS A 82 -15.39 5.91 -11.27
CA HIS A 82 -15.60 6.27 -9.85
C HIS A 82 -16.73 5.52 -9.11
N LYS A 83 -17.35 4.51 -9.70
CA LYS A 83 -18.38 3.72 -8.98
C LYS A 83 -18.57 2.35 -9.59
N LEU A 84 -18.72 1.30 -8.79
CA LEU A 84 -19.11 -0.01 -9.31
C LEU A 84 -20.64 -0.14 -9.23
N ALA A 85 -21.30 -0.16 -10.39
CA ALA A 85 -22.74 -0.38 -10.55
C ALA A 85 -23.01 -1.34 -11.72
N SER A 86 -24.27 -1.72 -11.97
CA SER A 86 -24.64 -2.59 -13.09
C SER A 86 -24.21 -2.02 -14.45
N SER A 87 -24.26 -0.70 -14.61
CA SER A 87 -23.75 0.06 -15.77
C SER A 87 -22.25 -0.10 -16.02
N THR A 88 -21.45 -0.43 -15.00
CA THR A 88 -20.00 -0.61 -15.11
C THR A 88 -19.62 -1.83 -15.94
N PHE A 89 -20.52 -2.82 -16.06
CA PHE A 89 -20.25 -4.09 -16.73
C PHE A 89 -20.02 -3.91 -18.23
N SER A 90 -20.90 -3.20 -18.94
CA SER A 90 -20.80 -3.04 -20.40
C SER A 90 -19.70 -2.05 -20.78
N THR A 91 -19.52 -0.99 -20.00
CA THR A 91 -18.60 0.11 -20.35
C THR A 91 -17.13 -0.32 -20.31
N ILE A 92 -16.68 -0.99 -19.26
CA ILE A 92 -15.27 -1.44 -19.15
C ILE A 92 -14.95 -2.45 -20.27
N LYS A 93 -15.86 -3.38 -20.55
CA LYS A 93 -15.69 -4.37 -21.63
C LYS A 93 -15.65 -3.69 -23.00
N THR A 94 -16.54 -2.72 -23.25
CA THR A 94 -16.56 -1.93 -24.49
C THR A 94 -15.24 -1.19 -24.70
N ILE A 95 -14.75 -0.47 -23.69
CA ILE A 95 -13.47 0.26 -23.77
C ILE A 95 -12.32 -0.72 -24.03
N LYS A 96 -12.28 -1.84 -23.31
CA LYS A 96 -11.22 -2.85 -23.46
C LYS A 96 -11.19 -3.49 -24.85
N ASN A 97 -12.36 -3.78 -25.42
CA ASN A 97 -12.47 -4.44 -26.72
C ASN A 97 -12.19 -3.50 -27.90
N ASN A 98 -12.34 -2.19 -27.72
CA ASN A 98 -12.26 -1.21 -28.81
C ASN A 98 -11.12 -0.20 -28.63
N SER A 99 -10.31 -0.31 -27.57
CA SER A 99 -9.18 0.59 -27.32
C SER A 99 -8.12 -0.03 -26.39
N LYS A 100 -6.91 0.54 -26.39
CA LYS A 100 -5.85 0.24 -25.42
C LYS A 100 -5.79 1.25 -24.25
N ILE A 101 -6.80 2.12 -24.12
CA ILE A 101 -6.83 3.18 -23.11
C ILE A 101 -6.82 2.54 -21.72
N PRO A 102 -5.87 2.89 -20.83
CA PRO A 102 -5.81 2.31 -19.51
C PRO A 102 -7.02 2.71 -18.65
N ILE A 103 -7.50 1.78 -17.82
CA ILE A 103 -8.67 1.98 -16.95
C ILE A 103 -8.26 1.77 -15.49
N ILE A 104 -8.48 2.79 -14.67
CA ILE A 104 -8.44 2.72 -13.21
C ILE A 104 -9.87 2.69 -12.69
N VAL A 105 -10.24 1.66 -11.94
CA VAL A 105 -11.55 1.57 -11.28
C VAL A 105 -11.42 1.96 -9.82
N ILE A 106 -12.17 2.95 -9.37
CA ILE A 106 -12.14 3.44 -8.00
C ILE A 106 -13.38 2.96 -7.28
N ASN A 107 -13.19 2.11 -6.27
CA ASN A 107 -14.28 1.49 -5.55
C ASN A 107 -14.58 2.23 -4.24
N HIS A 108 -15.76 2.85 -4.20
CA HIS A 108 -16.27 3.61 -3.05
C HIS A 108 -17.29 2.84 -2.20
N THR A 109 -17.73 1.66 -2.66
CA THR A 109 -18.79 0.89 -2.01
C THR A 109 -18.33 -0.53 -1.76
N LEU A 110 -18.39 -0.95 -0.50
CA LEU A 110 -17.95 -2.26 -0.05
C LEU A 110 -19.05 -3.31 -0.33
N PHE A 111 -19.32 -3.53 -1.62
CA PHE A 111 -20.28 -4.49 -2.13
C PHE A 111 -19.59 -5.45 -3.11
N ASN A 112 -20.01 -6.71 -3.10
CA ASN A 112 -19.56 -7.73 -4.05
C ASN A 112 -20.75 -8.19 -4.89
N SER A 113 -20.57 -8.23 -6.20
CA SER A 113 -21.50 -8.90 -7.10
C SER A 113 -20.75 -9.84 -8.04
N THR A 114 -21.33 -11.02 -8.24
CA THR A 114 -20.89 -11.98 -9.27
C THR A 114 -21.05 -11.44 -10.68
N SER A 115 -21.87 -10.39 -10.86
CA SER A 115 -22.04 -9.68 -12.14
C SER A 115 -20.85 -8.78 -12.52
N TRP A 116 -19.94 -8.47 -11.59
CA TRP A 116 -18.84 -7.52 -11.85
C TRP A 116 -17.59 -8.17 -12.47
N LYS A 117 -17.70 -9.31 -13.16
CA LYS A 117 -16.53 -10.03 -13.74
C LYS A 117 -15.68 -9.17 -14.69
N ASN A 118 -16.27 -8.15 -15.34
CA ASN A 118 -15.55 -7.30 -16.29
C ASN A 118 -14.62 -6.27 -15.63
N VAL A 119 -14.72 -6.02 -14.32
CA VAL A 119 -13.75 -5.15 -13.61
C VAL A 119 -12.34 -5.75 -13.65
N ASN A 120 -12.20 -7.04 -13.95
CA ASN A 120 -10.91 -7.68 -14.17
C ASN A 120 -10.14 -7.13 -15.38
N TYR A 121 -10.79 -6.39 -16.29
CA TYR A 121 -10.12 -5.74 -17.41
C TYR A 121 -9.46 -4.40 -17.04
N CYS A 122 -9.66 -3.89 -15.82
CA CYS A 122 -8.99 -2.66 -15.40
C CYS A 122 -7.48 -2.87 -15.24
N ASN A 123 -6.72 -1.82 -15.53
CA ASN A 123 -5.28 -1.76 -15.31
C ASN A 123 -4.97 -1.66 -13.81
N ALA A 124 -5.84 -0.95 -13.06
CA ALA A 124 -5.79 -0.91 -11.61
C ALA A 124 -7.17 -0.74 -11.00
N MET A 125 -7.36 -1.26 -9.79
CA MET A 125 -8.48 -0.92 -8.93
C MET A 125 -7.99 -0.19 -7.68
N VAL A 126 -8.61 0.92 -7.33
CA VAL A 126 -8.31 1.66 -6.11
C VAL A 126 -9.38 1.38 -5.06
N ALA A 127 -8.92 0.99 -3.88
CA ALA A 127 -9.72 0.82 -2.68
C ALA A 127 -9.48 2.01 -1.75
N VAL A 128 -10.55 2.58 -1.19
CA VAL A 128 -10.43 3.77 -0.32
C VAL A 128 -10.00 3.46 1.12
N SER A 129 -9.67 2.19 1.43
CA SER A 129 -9.15 1.74 2.73
C SER A 129 -8.44 0.40 2.59
N ASN A 130 -7.53 0.07 3.50
CA ASN A 130 -6.87 -1.22 3.54
C ASN A 130 -7.87 -2.34 3.84
N HIS A 131 -8.88 -2.05 4.67
CA HIS A 131 -10.02 -2.95 4.89
C HIS A 131 -10.74 -3.31 3.58
N MET A 132 -11.05 -2.31 2.74
CA MET A 132 -11.63 -2.53 1.41
C MET A 132 -10.68 -3.30 0.50
N LYS A 133 -9.40 -2.92 0.46
CA LYS A 133 -8.38 -3.59 -0.37
C LYS A 133 -8.34 -5.09 -0.07
N LYS A 134 -8.39 -5.48 1.21
CA LYS A 134 -8.42 -6.88 1.64
C LYS A 134 -9.64 -7.63 1.09
N LYS A 135 -10.81 -7.00 1.10
CA LYS A 135 -12.06 -7.61 0.59
C LYS A 135 -12.12 -7.68 -0.92
N ILE A 136 -11.77 -6.60 -1.60
CA ILE A 136 -11.70 -6.53 -3.07
C ILE A 136 -10.73 -7.60 -3.59
N LYS A 137 -9.57 -7.80 -2.94
CA LYS A 137 -8.63 -8.88 -3.29
C LYS A 137 -9.28 -10.27 -3.19
N LYS A 138 -10.19 -10.49 -2.24
CA LYS A 138 -10.94 -11.75 -2.08
C LYS A 138 -12.02 -11.90 -3.16
N TRP A 139 -12.72 -10.82 -3.49
CA TRP A 139 -13.85 -10.82 -4.42
C TRP A 139 -13.43 -10.87 -5.89
N TYR A 140 -12.35 -10.16 -6.23
CA TYR A 140 -11.85 -10.00 -7.60
C TYR A 140 -10.37 -10.39 -7.71
N PRO A 141 -10.05 -11.68 -7.54
CA PRO A 141 -8.67 -12.16 -7.50
C PRO A 141 -7.91 -11.96 -8.83
N LYS A 142 -8.63 -11.79 -9.95
CA LYS A 142 -8.05 -11.59 -11.29
C LYS A 142 -7.62 -10.14 -11.58
N ILE A 143 -7.97 -9.17 -10.73
CA ILE A 143 -7.48 -7.80 -10.86
C ILE A 143 -5.98 -7.79 -10.51
N LYS A 144 -5.14 -7.46 -11.49
CA LYS A 144 -3.68 -7.51 -11.37
C LYS A 144 -3.14 -6.50 -10.36
N ARG A 145 -3.72 -5.29 -10.33
CA ARG A 145 -3.28 -4.20 -9.46
C ARG A 145 -4.43 -3.67 -8.61
N ILE A 146 -4.30 -3.75 -7.30
CA ILE A 146 -5.24 -3.15 -6.35
C ILE A 146 -4.48 -2.23 -5.40
N GLU A 147 -4.71 -0.92 -5.47
CA GLU A 147 -4.08 0.08 -4.61
C GLU A 147 -5.00 0.52 -3.47
N CYS A 148 -4.40 0.95 -2.36
CA CYS A 148 -5.15 1.63 -1.31
C CYS A 148 -4.80 3.12 -1.38
N ILE A 149 -5.76 3.93 -1.79
CA ILE A 149 -5.63 5.40 -1.78
C ILE A 149 -6.81 5.93 -0.99
N HIS A 150 -6.54 6.43 0.22
CA HIS A 150 -7.56 7.07 1.05
C HIS A 150 -8.12 8.29 0.31
N ASN A 151 -9.41 8.56 0.51
CA ASN A 151 -10.01 9.81 0.01
C ASN A 151 -9.38 11.00 0.74
N GLY A 152 -9.41 12.17 0.09
CA GLY A 152 -9.08 13.45 0.71
C GLY A 152 -10.17 14.48 0.46
N VAL A 153 -10.09 15.58 1.19
CA VAL A 153 -11.00 16.73 1.08
C VAL A 153 -10.15 17.99 0.97
N ASN A 154 -10.53 18.91 0.10
CA ASN A 154 -9.83 20.17 -0.10
C ASN A 154 -10.06 21.10 1.10
N SER A 155 -8.99 21.43 1.83
CA SER A 155 -9.11 22.30 3.01
C SER A 155 -9.50 23.74 2.70
N GLU A 156 -9.20 24.28 1.51
CA GLU A 156 -9.41 25.70 1.21
C GLU A 156 -10.88 26.09 1.11
N ALA A 157 -11.70 25.22 0.51
CA ALA A 157 -13.15 25.46 0.40
C ALA A 157 -13.81 25.50 1.80
N TYR A 158 -13.29 24.68 2.72
CA TYR A 158 -13.77 24.61 4.09
C TYR A 158 -13.28 25.82 4.91
N ASP A 159 -12.03 26.25 4.72
CA ASP A 159 -11.42 27.34 5.49
C ASP A 159 -12.14 28.68 5.31
N LYS A 160 -12.73 28.93 4.15
CA LYS A 160 -13.49 30.16 3.84
C LYS A 160 -14.83 30.28 4.61
N ILE A 161 -15.35 29.19 5.16
CA ILE A 161 -16.68 29.15 5.77
C ILE A 161 -16.56 29.33 7.29
N LYS A 162 -17.30 30.27 7.87
CA LYS A 162 -17.33 30.47 9.33
C LYS A 162 -18.20 29.42 10.02
N ALA A 163 -17.87 29.12 11.28
CA ALA A 163 -18.68 28.22 12.09
C ALA A 163 -20.05 28.85 12.38
N SER A 164 -21.09 28.02 12.42
CA SER A 164 -22.41 28.37 12.94
C SER A 164 -22.63 27.55 14.20
N ARG A 165 -22.83 28.23 15.32
CA ARG A 165 -23.08 27.62 16.62
C ARG A 165 -24.14 28.42 17.38
N ASP A 166 -25.35 27.88 17.40
CA ASP A 166 -26.49 28.48 18.11
C ASP A 166 -26.63 27.94 19.54
N TYR A 167 -25.51 27.56 20.16
CA TYR A 167 -25.47 26.91 21.47
C TYR A 167 -24.38 27.49 22.37
N ASP A 168 -24.73 27.69 23.64
CA ASP A 168 -23.80 28.10 24.70
C ASP A 168 -22.62 27.12 24.85
N ASN A 169 -21.46 27.63 25.26
CA ASN A 169 -20.22 26.86 25.44
C ASN A 169 -20.25 25.86 26.62
N LYS A 170 -21.26 25.96 27.49
CA LYS A 170 -21.56 25.00 28.56
C LYS A 170 -22.22 23.73 28.03
N ILE A 171 -22.74 23.73 26.79
CA ILE A 171 -23.27 22.54 26.12
C ILE A 171 -22.16 21.85 25.32
N LEU A 172 -22.05 20.53 25.46
CA LEU A 172 -21.21 19.73 24.55
C LEU A 172 -21.99 19.52 23.25
N LEU A 173 -21.60 20.21 22.18
CA LEU A 173 -22.26 20.07 20.88
C LEU A 173 -21.53 19.01 20.07
N THR A 174 -22.18 17.90 19.80
CA THR A 174 -21.61 16.83 18.97
C THR A 174 -22.44 16.63 17.72
N GLY A 175 -21.89 15.94 16.73
CA GLY A 175 -22.69 15.57 15.57
C GLY A 175 -22.22 14.37 14.81
N ARG A 176 -23.05 13.96 13.85
CA ARG A 176 -22.78 12.90 12.89
C ARG A 176 -23.47 13.17 11.56
N ILE A 177 -22.88 12.67 10.48
CA ILE A 177 -23.43 12.79 9.12
C ILE A 177 -23.38 11.45 8.42
N ASN A 178 -24.54 10.91 8.04
CA ASN A 178 -24.67 9.73 7.19
C ASN A 178 -26.11 9.54 6.69
N ARG A 179 -26.28 8.76 5.62
CA ARG A 179 -27.59 8.22 5.24
C ARG A 179 -28.14 7.36 6.38
N ILE A 180 -29.40 7.54 6.74
CA ILE A 180 -30.07 6.81 7.83
C ILE A 180 -30.63 5.50 7.27
N CYS A 181 -29.74 4.53 7.10
CA CYS A 181 -30.03 3.18 6.60
C CYS A 181 -29.48 2.12 7.55
N GLY A 182 -29.97 0.87 7.48
CA GLY A 182 -29.60 -0.21 8.42
C GLY A 182 -28.11 -0.60 8.46
N TRP A 183 -27.28 -0.03 7.59
CA TRP A 183 -25.82 -0.24 7.53
C TRP A 183 -25.07 0.81 8.36
N LYS A 184 -25.58 2.05 8.40
CA LYS A 184 -24.93 3.21 9.03
C LYS A 184 -25.67 3.75 10.25
N HIS A 185 -26.95 3.39 10.42
CA HIS A 185 -27.79 3.80 11.53
C HIS A 185 -28.09 2.63 12.47
N SER A 186 -28.17 2.92 13.76
CA SER A 186 -28.70 2.04 14.78
C SER A 186 -29.58 2.87 15.72
N ASP A 187 -30.73 2.34 16.12
CA ASP A 187 -31.56 2.99 17.14
C ASP A 187 -30.83 3.09 18.47
N ASP A 188 -30.04 2.07 18.78
CA ASP A 188 -29.21 2.00 19.98
C ASP A 188 -28.14 3.09 20.01
N TRP A 189 -27.79 3.70 18.86
CA TRP A 189 -26.92 4.88 18.83
C TRP A 189 -27.63 6.11 19.39
N ILE A 190 -28.85 6.38 18.92
CA ILE A 190 -29.64 7.53 19.40
C ILE A 190 -29.93 7.35 20.88
N LYS A 191 -30.34 6.15 21.30
CA LYS A 191 -30.55 5.81 22.71
C LYS A 191 -29.28 5.99 23.53
N TRP A 192 -28.11 5.60 23.01
CA TRP A 192 -26.84 5.81 23.70
C TRP A 192 -26.50 7.28 23.87
N CYS A 193 -26.68 8.11 22.83
CA CYS A 193 -26.47 9.56 22.91
C CYS A 193 -27.41 10.22 23.93
N LEU A 194 -28.68 9.81 23.94
CA LEU A 194 -29.69 10.31 24.88
C LEU A 194 -29.35 9.94 26.34
N ASN A 195 -28.89 8.72 26.59
CA ASN A 195 -28.70 8.22 27.96
C ASN A 195 -27.27 8.37 28.52
N MET A 196 -26.36 9.00 27.76
CA MET A 196 -24.97 9.13 28.16
C MET A 196 -24.81 9.95 29.45
N LYS A 197 -23.97 9.47 30.37
CA LYS A 197 -23.65 10.19 31.61
C LYS A 197 -22.43 11.08 31.37
N LEU A 198 -22.65 12.39 31.26
CA LEU A 198 -21.64 13.40 30.97
C LEU A 198 -21.67 14.55 32.00
N PRO A 199 -20.53 15.21 32.29
CA PRO A 199 -20.48 16.41 33.15
C PRO A 199 -21.28 17.59 32.62
N LYS A 200 -21.42 17.70 31.29
CA LYS A 200 -22.21 18.73 30.60
C LYS A 200 -23.36 18.07 29.85
N LYS A 201 -24.48 18.80 29.73
CA LYS A 201 -25.56 18.42 28.81
C LYS A 201 -25.02 18.37 27.39
N MET A 202 -25.40 17.33 26.66
CA MET A 202 -25.02 17.15 25.27
C MET A 202 -26.20 17.41 24.33
N VAL A 203 -25.93 18.11 23.24
CA VAL A 203 -26.79 18.15 22.06
C VAL A 203 -26.07 17.43 20.93
N HIS A 204 -26.65 16.34 20.43
CA HIS A 204 -26.13 15.60 19.30
C HIS A 204 -26.92 15.92 18.04
N GLN A 205 -26.31 16.62 17.09
CA GLN A 205 -26.91 16.95 15.80
C GLN A 205 -26.68 15.82 14.79
N TYR A 206 -27.76 15.31 14.21
CA TYR A 206 -27.72 14.23 13.24
C TYR A 206 -28.21 14.73 11.89
N ILE A 207 -27.27 14.94 10.96
CA ILE A 207 -27.55 15.29 9.57
C ILE A 207 -27.66 14.00 8.76
N GLY A 208 -28.76 13.86 8.04
CA GLY A 208 -29.00 12.68 7.23
C GLY A 208 -30.48 12.44 6.97
N ASP A 209 -30.73 11.66 5.94
CA ASP A 209 -32.05 11.17 5.58
C ASP A 209 -31.95 9.70 5.13
N GLY A 210 -33.08 9.02 5.07
CA GLY A 210 -33.16 7.65 4.61
C GLY A 210 -34.36 6.88 5.16
N PRO A 211 -34.47 5.58 4.81
CA PRO A 211 -35.66 4.77 5.10
C PRO A 211 -36.04 4.69 6.59
N PHE A 212 -35.08 4.93 7.50
CA PHE A 212 -35.30 4.86 8.94
C PHE A 212 -35.46 6.24 9.61
N ILE A 213 -35.60 7.34 8.85
CA ILE A 213 -35.68 8.71 9.39
C ILE A 213 -36.86 8.89 10.35
N SER A 214 -38.06 8.40 10.01
CA SER A 214 -39.26 8.56 10.85
C SER A 214 -39.09 7.89 12.21
N ARG A 215 -38.55 6.67 12.20
CA ARG A 215 -38.22 5.91 13.41
C ARG A 215 -37.12 6.60 14.23
N ALA A 216 -36.06 7.07 13.58
CA ALA A 216 -34.99 7.82 14.23
C ALA A 216 -35.49 9.12 14.90
N ARG A 217 -36.37 9.87 14.23
CA ARG A 217 -37.03 11.07 14.77
C ARG A 217 -37.89 10.74 15.98
N SER A 218 -38.70 9.69 15.92
CA SER A 218 -39.54 9.25 17.05
C SER A 218 -38.69 8.95 18.29
N ILE A 219 -37.58 8.22 18.15
CA ILE A 219 -36.68 7.92 19.28
C ILE A 219 -36.01 9.18 19.80
N ALA A 220 -35.57 10.07 18.91
CA ALA A 220 -34.96 11.35 19.30
C ALA A 220 -35.94 12.27 20.05
N HIS A 221 -37.23 12.28 19.66
CA HIS A 221 -38.28 13.08 20.29
C HIS A 221 -38.65 12.59 21.70
N LYS A 222 -38.61 11.28 21.94
CA LYS A 222 -38.84 10.71 23.29
C LYS A 222 -37.86 11.25 24.34
N GLY A 223 -36.69 11.75 23.91
CA GLY A 223 -35.75 12.44 24.78
C GLY A 223 -35.10 11.52 25.83
N SER A 224 -34.62 12.11 26.92
CA SER A 224 -34.03 11.39 28.05
C SER A 224 -34.25 12.13 29.35
N ASN A 225 -34.30 11.38 30.46
CA ASN A 225 -34.29 11.94 31.82
C ASN A 225 -32.93 12.55 32.19
N ARG A 226 -31.90 12.41 31.34
CA ARG A 226 -30.55 12.94 31.54
C ARG A 226 -30.37 14.36 30.98
N GLY A 227 -31.37 14.88 30.26
CA GLY A 227 -31.34 16.22 29.65
C GLY A 227 -30.51 16.34 28.37
N ASN A 228 -29.88 15.25 27.91
CA ASN A 228 -29.26 15.21 26.58
C ASN A 228 -30.34 15.19 25.50
N LYS A 229 -30.04 15.81 24.35
CA LYS A 229 -30.94 15.90 23.20
C LYS A 229 -30.26 15.38 21.94
N VAL A 230 -31.04 14.72 21.08
CA VAL A 230 -30.62 14.39 19.71
C VAL A 230 -31.49 15.21 18.76
N LYS A 231 -30.87 16.09 17.95
CA LYS A 231 -31.56 16.95 16.99
C LYS A 231 -31.38 16.37 15.59
N MET A 232 -32.46 15.83 15.03
CA MET A 232 -32.49 15.34 13.65
C MET A 232 -32.61 16.54 12.71
N LEU A 233 -31.53 16.90 12.01
CA LEU A 233 -31.50 18.06 11.10
C LEU A 233 -32.01 17.74 9.69
N GLY A 234 -32.20 16.45 9.37
CA GLY A 234 -32.62 16.01 8.04
C GLY A 234 -31.51 16.14 7.00
N LEU A 235 -31.90 16.16 5.73
CA LEU A 235 -30.98 16.35 4.61
C LEU A 235 -30.59 17.82 4.48
N ILE A 236 -29.29 18.10 4.50
CA ILE A 236 -28.73 19.43 4.20
C ILE A 236 -28.00 19.34 2.87
N SER A 237 -28.53 20.01 1.85
CA SER A 237 -27.95 20.08 0.51
C SER A 237 -26.90 21.18 0.35
N SER A 238 -27.03 22.28 1.10
CA SER A 238 -26.09 23.40 1.06
C SER A 238 -24.75 23.02 1.67
N PHE A 239 -23.68 23.08 0.86
CA PHE A 239 -22.30 22.88 1.31
C PHE A 239 -21.93 23.90 2.40
N HIS A 240 -22.23 25.18 2.19
CA HIS A 240 -21.95 26.25 3.15
C HIS A 240 -22.61 25.95 4.51
N THR A 241 -23.91 25.67 4.50
CA THR A 241 -24.67 25.38 5.73
C THR A 241 -24.13 24.14 6.44
N LYS A 242 -23.86 23.06 5.69
CA LYS A 242 -23.30 21.83 6.24
C LYS A 242 -21.95 22.08 6.93
N VAL A 243 -21.03 22.78 6.27
CA VAL A 243 -19.69 23.07 6.80
C VAL A 243 -19.77 24.01 7.99
N ALA A 244 -20.62 25.04 7.94
CA ALA A 244 -20.82 25.97 9.05
C ALA A 244 -21.29 25.25 10.31
N ILE A 245 -22.31 24.39 10.19
CA ILE A 245 -22.81 23.56 11.29
C ILE A 245 -21.72 22.64 11.82
N LEU A 246 -21.04 21.92 10.93
CA LEU A 246 -20.03 20.95 11.31
C LEU A 246 -18.84 21.61 12.01
N LYS A 247 -18.39 22.81 11.59
CA LYS A 247 -17.39 23.63 12.31
C LYS A 247 -17.85 24.09 13.70
N GLY A 248 -19.16 24.19 13.92
CA GLY A 248 -19.72 24.54 15.23
C GLY A 248 -19.62 23.40 16.26
N TRP A 249 -19.41 22.16 15.80
CA TRP A 249 -19.33 20.98 16.66
C TRP A 249 -18.03 20.93 17.46
N ASP A 250 -18.13 20.43 18.68
CA ASP A 250 -17.00 20.12 19.54
C ASP A 250 -16.35 18.80 19.17
N LEU A 251 -17.18 17.80 18.85
CA LEU A 251 -16.76 16.45 18.50
C LEU A 251 -17.68 15.83 17.45
N PHE A 252 -17.09 15.03 16.56
CA PHE A 252 -17.82 14.21 15.61
C PHE A 252 -17.87 12.76 16.11
N LEU A 253 -19.06 12.21 16.27
CA LEU A 253 -19.25 10.85 16.79
C LEU A 253 -19.69 9.92 15.66
N TYR A 254 -19.05 8.77 15.51
CA TYR A 254 -19.37 7.86 14.39
C TYR A 254 -19.34 6.38 14.76
N GLU A 255 -20.43 5.69 14.44
CA GLU A 255 -20.55 4.23 14.52
C GLU A 255 -21.19 3.71 13.24
N THR A 256 -20.63 2.62 12.73
CA THR A 256 -21.16 1.87 11.60
C THR A 256 -21.34 0.41 11.99
N ARG A 257 -22.40 -0.24 11.49
CA ARG A 257 -22.77 -1.63 11.86
C ARG A 257 -22.28 -2.66 10.87
N LYS A 258 -21.92 -2.22 9.68
CA LYS A 258 -21.52 -3.07 8.56
C LYS A 258 -20.27 -2.50 7.93
N ASP A 259 -19.63 -3.33 7.12
CA ASP A 259 -18.37 -2.99 6.50
C ASP A 259 -18.41 -1.67 5.75
N GLU A 260 -17.50 -0.79 6.12
CA GLU A 260 -17.35 0.54 5.52
C GLU A 260 -15.88 0.78 5.16
N GLY A 261 -15.66 1.54 4.08
CA GLY A 261 -14.34 2.08 3.77
C GLY A 261 -14.00 3.25 4.69
N ILE A 262 -13.56 4.36 4.10
CA ILE A 262 -13.45 5.64 4.79
C ILE A 262 -14.68 6.49 4.45
N SER A 263 -15.39 6.95 5.48
CA SER A 263 -16.52 7.85 5.36
C SER A 263 -16.06 9.27 5.05
N MET A 264 -16.59 9.87 3.97
CA MET A 264 -16.32 11.27 3.64
C MET A 264 -16.65 12.21 4.79
N SER A 265 -17.75 11.97 5.52
CA SER A 265 -18.14 12.82 6.65
C SER A 265 -17.13 12.87 7.80
N ILE A 266 -16.33 11.80 7.99
CA ILE A 266 -15.21 11.82 8.94
C ILE A 266 -14.11 12.75 8.41
N LEU A 267 -13.75 12.65 7.13
CA LEU A 267 -12.76 13.55 6.53
C LEU A 267 -13.21 15.01 6.57
N GLU A 268 -14.50 15.28 6.35
CA GLU A 268 -15.09 16.62 6.48
C GLU A 268 -14.97 17.16 7.91
N ALA A 269 -15.25 16.33 8.93
CA ALA A 269 -15.06 16.67 10.34
C ALA A 269 -13.61 17.04 10.65
N LEU A 270 -12.67 16.16 10.28
CA LEU A 270 -11.25 16.38 10.49
C LEU A 270 -10.74 17.63 9.74
N CYS A 271 -11.23 17.86 8.52
CA CYS A 271 -10.93 19.05 7.73
C CYS A 271 -11.35 20.33 8.47
N CYS A 272 -12.51 20.32 9.11
CA CYS A 272 -12.97 21.44 9.93
C CYS A 272 -12.25 21.61 11.27
N GLY A 273 -11.28 20.75 11.59
CA GLY A 273 -10.61 20.74 12.89
C GLY A 273 -11.46 20.15 14.01
N VAL A 274 -12.51 19.39 13.67
CA VAL A 274 -13.40 18.73 14.62
C VAL A 274 -12.89 17.32 14.88
N PRO A 275 -12.42 16.99 16.11
CA PRO A 275 -11.91 15.68 16.42
C PRO A 275 -13.00 14.60 16.29
N VAL A 276 -12.59 13.41 15.87
CA VAL A 276 -13.52 12.30 15.60
C VAL A 276 -13.39 11.21 16.66
N ILE A 277 -14.52 10.80 17.22
CA ILE A 277 -14.62 9.64 18.11
C ILE A 277 -15.39 8.55 17.36
N CYS A 278 -14.71 7.50 16.91
CA CYS A 278 -15.34 6.45 16.10
C CYS A 278 -15.16 5.04 16.66
N SER A 279 -16.06 4.13 16.28
CA SER A 279 -15.93 2.73 16.65
C SER A 279 -14.74 2.05 15.97
N ASN A 280 -14.19 0.99 16.58
CA ASN A 280 -13.05 0.20 16.10
C ASN A 280 -13.42 -0.75 14.94
N HIS A 281 -14.24 -0.29 14.00
CA HIS A 281 -14.74 -1.09 12.89
C HIS A 281 -14.24 -0.57 11.54
N TYR A 282 -13.73 -1.50 10.73
CA TYR A 282 -13.50 -1.35 9.30
C TYR A 282 -12.51 -0.23 8.90
N GLY A 283 -12.76 0.49 7.82
CA GLY A 283 -11.80 1.45 7.25
C GLY A 283 -11.72 2.79 7.98
N ASN A 284 -12.75 3.20 8.73
CA ASN A 284 -12.80 4.53 9.36
C ASN A 284 -11.68 4.76 10.39
N LYS A 285 -11.30 3.72 11.14
CA LYS A 285 -10.20 3.81 12.12
C LYS A 285 -8.83 4.06 11.48
N GLU A 286 -8.66 3.79 10.19
CA GLU A 286 -7.35 3.92 9.51
C GLU A 286 -6.86 5.36 9.46
N ILE A 287 -7.77 6.35 9.56
CA ILE A 287 -7.44 7.78 9.53
C ILE A 287 -7.53 8.46 10.90
N ILE A 288 -7.83 7.71 11.96
CA ILE A 288 -7.90 8.22 13.33
C ILE A 288 -6.65 7.83 14.10
N LYS A 289 -5.89 8.83 14.55
CA LYS A 289 -4.71 8.71 15.41
C LYS A 289 -5.09 9.20 16.81
N ASN A 290 -5.18 8.24 17.73
CA ASN A 290 -5.56 8.46 19.13
C ASN A 290 -4.76 9.62 19.76
N GLY A 291 -5.47 10.59 20.34
CA GLY A 291 -4.86 11.76 20.98
C GLY A 291 -4.28 12.81 20.04
N VAL A 292 -4.36 12.59 18.72
CA VAL A 292 -3.91 13.56 17.71
C VAL A 292 -5.08 14.18 16.96
N ASN A 293 -5.97 13.35 16.39
CA ASN A 293 -7.11 13.86 15.62
C ASN A 293 -8.46 13.26 16.05
N GLY A 294 -8.47 12.53 17.16
CA GLY A 294 -9.62 11.78 17.61
C GLY A 294 -9.26 10.60 18.49
N TYR A 295 -10.23 9.70 18.67
CA TYR A 295 -10.07 8.44 19.37
C TYR A 295 -10.91 7.32 18.74
N VAL A 296 -10.41 6.09 18.83
CA VAL A 296 -11.11 4.89 18.42
C VAL A 296 -11.58 4.11 19.65
N PHE A 297 -12.88 3.80 19.76
CA PHE A 297 -13.43 3.01 20.87
C PHE A 297 -13.86 1.61 20.44
N LYS A 298 -13.66 0.63 21.31
CA LYS A 298 -14.09 -0.77 21.09
C LYS A 298 -15.57 -0.96 21.41
N ASN A 299 -16.10 -0.23 22.38
CA ASN A 299 -17.49 -0.28 22.79
C ASN A 299 -17.99 1.07 23.34
N LYS A 300 -19.31 1.18 23.50
CA LYS A 300 -20.00 2.41 23.95
C LYS A 300 -19.61 2.86 25.36
N ALA A 301 -19.18 1.95 26.24
CA ALA A 301 -18.71 2.30 27.57
C ALA A 301 -17.34 3.01 27.50
N GLU A 302 -16.43 2.52 26.68
CA GLU A 302 -15.15 3.19 26.38
C GLU A 302 -15.38 4.53 25.69
N GLY A 303 -16.30 4.59 24.71
CA GLY A 303 -16.70 5.85 24.07
C GLY A 303 -17.19 6.90 25.08
N GLN A 304 -18.00 6.49 26.06
CA GLN A 304 -18.46 7.38 27.13
C GLN A 304 -17.30 7.84 28.03
N LYS A 305 -16.34 6.98 28.37
CA LYS A 305 -15.16 7.37 29.15
C LYS A 305 -14.34 8.45 28.44
N ILE A 306 -14.10 8.27 27.14
CA ILE A 306 -13.40 9.27 26.31
C ILE A 306 -14.16 10.59 26.30
N LEU A 307 -15.48 10.55 26.09
CA LEU A 307 -16.31 11.76 26.09
C LEU A 307 -16.33 12.46 27.44
N ASN A 308 -16.38 11.72 28.55
CA ASN A 308 -16.28 12.27 29.90
C ASN A 308 -14.97 13.01 30.13
N GLU A 309 -13.86 12.41 29.71
CA GLU A 309 -12.55 13.03 29.86
C GLU A 309 -12.45 14.34 29.06
N LEU A 310 -12.83 14.32 27.78
CA LEU A 310 -12.80 15.50 26.92
C LEU A 310 -13.77 16.59 27.36
N CYS A 311 -14.93 16.20 27.90
CA CYS A 311 -15.92 17.12 28.46
C CYS A 311 -15.42 17.80 29.75
N SER A 312 -14.69 17.06 30.58
CA SER A 312 -14.13 17.56 31.86
C SER A 312 -12.84 18.36 31.69
N ASN A 313 -12.15 18.23 30.55
CA ASN A 313 -10.87 18.89 30.29
C ASN A 313 -10.92 19.75 29.02
N PRO A 314 -11.40 21.01 29.11
CA PRO A 314 -11.47 21.93 27.98
C PRO A 314 -10.13 22.18 27.29
N LYS A 315 -9.02 22.24 28.05
CA LYS A 315 -7.67 22.42 27.49
C LYS A 315 -7.27 21.24 26.60
N LYS A 316 -7.59 20.01 27.03
CA LYS A 316 -7.34 18.80 26.23
C LYS A 316 -8.17 18.79 24.95
N LEU A 317 -9.45 19.13 25.03
CA LEU A 317 -10.32 19.23 23.86
C LEU A 317 -9.83 20.28 22.86
N GLU A 318 -9.42 21.46 23.35
CA GLU A 318 -8.89 22.53 22.50
C GLU A 318 -7.57 22.14 21.84
N THR A 319 -6.67 21.48 22.59
CA THR A 319 -5.43 20.91 22.03
C THR A 319 -5.76 19.91 20.92
N LEU A 320 -6.72 19.01 21.17
CA LEU A 320 -7.14 18.01 20.20
C LEU A 320 -7.72 18.63 18.93
N LYS A 321 -8.52 19.71 19.03
CA LYS A 321 -9.02 20.47 17.87
C LYS A 321 -7.87 21.05 17.03
N LYS A 322 -6.87 21.66 17.68
CA LYS A 322 -5.67 22.21 17.01
C LYS A 322 -4.85 21.11 16.30
N THR A 323 -4.56 20.01 17.00
CA THR A 323 -3.80 18.90 16.43
C THR A 323 -4.59 18.17 15.33
N THR A 324 -5.91 18.11 15.43
CA THR A 324 -6.80 17.57 14.38
C THR A 324 -6.60 18.33 13.08
N LYS A 325 -6.71 19.67 13.12
CA LYS A 325 -6.57 20.53 11.94
C LYS A 325 -5.18 20.42 11.33
N LYS A 326 -4.13 20.43 12.17
CA LYS A 326 -2.73 20.26 11.74
C LYS A 326 -2.52 18.92 11.05
N HIS A 327 -2.89 17.82 11.72
CA HIS A 327 -2.74 16.47 11.17
C HIS A 327 -3.49 16.30 9.86
N PHE A 328 -4.70 16.86 9.75
CA PHE A 328 -5.46 16.82 8.50
C PHE A 328 -4.68 17.47 7.34
N ARG A 329 -4.19 18.71 7.53
CA ARG A 329 -3.43 19.44 6.51
C ARG A 329 -2.15 18.73 6.08
N GLU A 330 -1.54 17.95 6.96
CA GLU A 330 -0.27 17.26 6.70
C GLU A 330 -0.44 15.84 6.13
N ASN A 331 -1.65 15.24 6.19
CA ASN A 331 -1.81 13.81 5.88
C ASN A 331 -3.09 13.43 5.12
N LEU A 332 -4.16 14.23 5.20
CA LEU A 332 -5.51 13.86 4.74
C LEU A 332 -6.12 14.85 3.75
N ASP A 333 -5.45 15.97 3.47
CA ASP A 333 -5.84 16.90 2.43
C ASP A 333 -5.90 16.21 1.05
N ALA A 334 -6.80 16.67 0.19
CA ALA A 334 -6.97 16.15 -1.17
C ALA A 334 -5.67 16.13 -1.99
N LYS A 335 -4.70 17.00 -1.69
CA LYS A 335 -3.35 16.96 -2.28
C LYS A 335 -2.71 15.57 -2.17
N PHE A 336 -2.65 14.97 -0.98
CA PHE A 336 -1.97 13.69 -0.79
C PHE A 336 -2.69 12.52 -1.48
N ALA A 337 -4.01 12.62 -1.64
CA ALA A 337 -4.74 11.69 -2.47
C ALA A 337 -4.35 11.87 -3.94
N ALA A 338 -4.34 13.10 -4.45
CA ALA A 338 -3.92 13.43 -5.81
C ALA A 338 -2.49 12.94 -6.09
N ASP A 339 -1.51 13.19 -5.21
CA ASP A 339 -0.13 12.72 -5.35
C ASP A 339 -0.08 11.19 -5.60
N LYS A 340 -0.87 10.42 -4.84
CA LYS A 340 -0.95 8.96 -4.98
C LYS A 340 -1.65 8.54 -6.28
N TYR A 341 -2.69 9.25 -6.70
CA TYR A 341 -3.36 9.00 -7.98
C TYR A 341 -2.47 9.34 -9.17
N ILE A 342 -1.74 10.45 -9.12
CA ILE A 342 -0.81 10.85 -10.18
C ILE A 342 0.36 9.87 -10.26
N LYS A 343 0.92 9.44 -9.13
CA LYS A 343 1.90 8.36 -9.11
C LYS A 343 1.35 7.08 -9.76
N LEU A 344 0.12 6.69 -9.41
CA LEU A 344 -0.54 5.52 -10.00
C LEU A 344 -0.77 5.68 -11.51
N VAL A 345 -1.15 6.87 -11.98
CA VAL A 345 -1.30 7.20 -13.39
C VAL A 345 0.03 7.04 -14.11
N ASN A 346 1.08 7.68 -13.62
CA ASN A 346 2.41 7.61 -14.24
C ASN A 346 2.90 6.16 -14.29
N ASP A 347 2.78 5.42 -13.19
CA ASP A 347 3.14 3.99 -13.16
C ASP A 347 2.37 3.14 -14.19
N ILE A 348 1.14 3.52 -14.54
CA ILE A 348 0.31 2.81 -15.54
C ILE A 348 0.69 3.25 -16.95
N MET A 349 0.93 4.54 -17.16
CA MET A 349 1.27 5.11 -18.46
C MET A 349 2.69 4.73 -18.88
N GLU A 350 3.64 4.63 -17.94
CA GLU A 350 5.01 4.18 -18.19
C GLU A 350 5.09 2.67 -18.50
N LYS A 351 4.18 1.86 -17.96
CA LYS A 351 4.12 0.40 -18.18
C LYS A 351 3.22 -0.01 -19.36
N GLY A 352 2.43 0.91 -19.87
CA GLY A 352 1.56 0.69 -21.01
C GLY A 352 2.20 1.30 -22.25
N GLU A 353 2.63 0.48 -23.20
CA GLU A 353 2.82 0.92 -24.57
C GLU A 353 1.47 1.48 -25.11
N VAL A 354 1.24 2.77 -24.91
CA VAL A 354 0.26 3.51 -25.70
C VAL A 354 0.96 3.86 -27.01
N VAL A 355 1.04 2.87 -27.91
CA VAL A 355 1.35 3.11 -29.32
C VAL A 355 0.10 3.72 -29.94
N ILE A 356 0.02 5.04 -29.99
CA ILE A 356 -0.69 5.72 -31.07
C ILE A 356 0.32 5.85 -32.20
N LYS A 357 0.00 5.26 -33.34
CA LYS A 357 0.83 5.27 -34.53
C LYS A 357 0.85 6.71 -35.11
N ILE A 358 2.03 7.12 -35.61
CA ILE A 358 2.32 8.13 -36.67
C ILE A 358 2.62 9.57 -36.18
N PRO A 359 3.43 10.42 -36.88
CA PRO A 359 4.76 10.31 -37.51
C PRO A 359 5.82 11.23 -36.82
N GLU A 360 7.10 11.10 -37.18
CA GLU A 360 8.23 11.81 -36.56
C GLU A 360 8.20 13.34 -36.71
N LYS A 361 8.53 14.07 -35.62
CA LYS A 361 9.33 15.31 -35.70
C LYS A 361 9.96 15.76 -34.37
N LYS A 362 11.26 16.05 -34.48
CA LYS A 362 12.26 16.76 -33.65
C LYS A 362 12.04 16.89 -32.13
N VAL A 363 12.98 16.26 -31.42
CA VAL A 363 13.21 16.26 -29.96
C VAL A 363 13.78 17.61 -29.50
N VAL A 364 13.27 18.10 -28.37
CA VAL A 364 13.93 19.09 -27.51
C VAL A 364 14.06 18.46 -26.12
N GLU A 365 15.29 18.30 -25.62
CA GLU A 365 15.62 17.67 -24.32
C GLU A 365 15.56 18.65 -23.15
N MET A 366 15.16 18.15 -21.96
CA MET A 366 15.38 18.72 -20.62
C MET A 366 15.40 17.59 -19.54
N PRO A 367 16.00 17.81 -18.35
CA PRO A 367 17.07 16.95 -17.81
C PRO A 367 16.65 15.81 -16.85
N LYS A 368 17.56 14.83 -16.71
CA LYS A 368 17.48 13.59 -15.91
C LYS A 368 17.73 13.82 -14.40
N GLU A 369 16.95 13.17 -13.53
CA GLU A 369 17.34 12.94 -12.13
C GLU A 369 18.48 11.90 -12.04
N THR A 370 19.54 12.22 -11.30
CA THR A 370 20.80 11.48 -11.22
C THR A 370 20.71 10.20 -10.38
N ILE A 371 20.96 9.05 -11.00
CA ILE A 371 21.29 7.77 -10.33
C ILE A 371 22.61 7.97 -9.57
N LYS A 372 22.68 7.60 -8.29
CA LYS A 372 23.95 7.61 -7.55
C LYS A 372 24.80 6.42 -7.98
N GLU A 373 25.95 6.69 -8.58
CA GLU A 373 26.92 5.66 -8.98
C GLU A 373 27.53 4.97 -7.76
N ASN A 374 27.78 3.68 -7.90
CA ASN A 374 28.37 2.80 -6.90
C ASN A 374 29.24 1.79 -7.62
N ASN A 375 30.47 1.65 -7.17
CA ASN A 375 31.47 0.78 -7.79
C ASN A 375 31.91 -0.35 -6.84
N GLU A 376 31.11 -0.70 -5.83
CA GLU A 376 31.53 -1.63 -4.77
C GLU A 376 30.57 -2.82 -4.52
N PHE A 377 29.35 -2.83 -5.07
CA PHE A 377 28.35 -3.84 -4.70
C PHE A 377 27.98 -4.79 -5.85
N THR A 378 28.13 -6.09 -5.61
CA THR A 378 27.74 -7.17 -6.51
C THR A 378 26.41 -7.80 -6.09
N VAL A 379 25.47 -7.98 -7.02
CA VAL A 379 24.33 -8.89 -6.82
C VAL A 379 24.69 -10.26 -7.37
N LEU A 380 24.60 -11.30 -6.54
CA LEU A 380 24.91 -12.68 -6.89
C LEU A 380 23.64 -13.54 -6.89
N ALA A 381 23.46 -14.34 -7.94
CA ALA A 381 22.31 -15.23 -8.11
C ALA A 381 22.69 -16.60 -8.67
N SER A 382 21.81 -17.58 -8.48
CA SER A 382 21.84 -18.86 -9.17
C SER A 382 20.44 -19.18 -9.70
N ALA A 383 20.35 -19.62 -10.95
CA ALA A 383 19.11 -19.90 -11.66
C ALA A 383 19.11 -21.32 -12.22
N TYR A 384 18.02 -22.05 -11.99
CA TYR A 384 17.71 -23.30 -12.70
C TYR A 384 16.21 -23.34 -12.98
N ASN A 385 15.86 -23.41 -14.26
CA ASN A 385 14.48 -23.46 -14.72
C ASN A 385 13.60 -22.36 -14.11
N LYS A 386 14.06 -21.11 -14.27
CA LYS A 386 13.45 -19.89 -13.72
C LYS A 386 12.89 -18.96 -14.80
N GLU A 387 12.59 -19.45 -16.00
CA GLU A 387 12.14 -18.62 -17.13
C GLU A 387 10.99 -17.66 -16.76
N LYS A 388 10.10 -18.11 -15.87
CA LYS A 388 8.92 -17.35 -15.42
C LYS A 388 9.28 -16.16 -14.52
N TYR A 389 10.46 -16.15 -13.92
CA TYR A 389 10.82 -15.24 -12.84
C TYR A 389 12.02 -14.36 -13.15
N ILE A 390 12.86 -14.71 -14.13
CA ILE A 390 14.05 -13.93 -14.51
C ILE A 390 13.71 -12.45 -14.80
N ARG A 391 12.56 -12.17 -15.42
CA ARG A 391 12.14 -10.78 -15.68
C ARG A 391 11.87 -10.00 -14.38
N ASP A 392 11.18 -10.59 -13.41
CA ASP A 392 10.93 -9.94 -12.11
C ASP A 392 12.24 -9.69 -11.37
N TRP A 393 13.11 -10.71 -11.36
CA TRP A 393 14.43 -10.70 -10.76
C TRP A 393 15.30 -9.56 -11.33
N ALA A 394 15.53 -9.55 -12.65
CA ALA A 394 16.36 -8.55 -13.34
C ALA A 394 15.81 -7.12 -13.15
N ASN A 395 14.49 -6.94 -13.32
CA ASN A 395 13.85 -5.64 -13.13
C ASN A 395 13.98 -5.11 -11.70
N SER A 396 14.04 -5.98 -10.68
CA SER A 396 14.24 -5.54 -9.30
C SER A 396 15.66 -5.01 -9.05
N ILE A 397 16.63 -5.49 -9.82
CA ILE A 397 18.02 -5.02 -9.79
C ILE A 397 18.16 -3.71 -10.57
N LEU A 398 17.63 -3.64 -11.78
CA LEU A 398 17.69 -2.44 -12.65
C LEU A 398 17.01 -1.20 -12.03
N LYS A 399 16.07 -1.41 -11.08
CA LYS A 399 15.35 -0.36 -10.36
C LYS A 399 16.02 0.09 -9.07
N GLN A 400 17.14 -0.52 -8.67
CA GLN A 400 17.81 -0.11 -7.44
C GLN A 400 18.25 1.36 -7.53
N LYS A 401 17.84 2.16 -6.55
CA LYS A 401 18.22 3.59 -6.44
C LYS A 401 19.72 3.78 -6.30
N TYR A 402 20.38 2.78 -5.72
CA TYR A 402 21.83 2.66 -5.69
C TYR A 402 22.17 1.48 -6.58
N ARG A 403 22.63 1.82 -7.78
CA ARG A 403 22.97 0.86 -8.83
C ARG A 403 24.02 -0.13 -8.31
N PRO A 404 23.92 -1.45 -8.51
CA PRO A 404 25.04 -2.36 -8.26
C PRO A 404 26.20 -2.12 -9.22
N LEU A 405 27.44 -2.35 -8.80
CA LEU A 405 28.61 -2.40 -9.70
C LEU A 405 28.37 -3.44 -10.78
N GLU A 406 28.03 -4.65 -10.35
CA GLU A 406 27.88 -5.80 -11.21
C GLU A 406 26.76 -6.74 -10.74
N VAL A 407 26.32 -7.59 -11.65
CA VAL A 407 25.41 -8.71 -11.42
C VAL A 407 26.07 -9.96 -11.96
N VAL A 408 26.25 -10.96 -11.09
CA VAL A 408 26.79 -12.27 -11.46
C VAL A 408 25.71 -13.31 -11.23
N VAL A 409 25.38 -14.08 -12.27
CA VAL A 409 24.35 -15.12 -12.21
C VAL A 409 24.86 -16.43 -12.77
N ALA A 410 24.80 -17.50 -11.98
CA ALA A 410 25.04 -18.85 -12.49
C ALA A 410 23.76 -19.43 -13.09
N ASN A 411 23.78 -19.75 -14.39
CA ASN A 411 22.78 -20.64 -14.98
C ASN A 411 23.21 -22.09 -14.72
N ASP A 412 22.47 -22.80 -13.89
CA ASP A 412 22.78 -24.14 -13.41
C ASP A 412 22.17 -25.21 -14.33
N PHE A 413 22.59 -25.19 -15.59
CA PHE A 413 22.18 -26.17 -16.62
C PHE A 413 20.65 -26.21 -16.83
N SER A 414 20.03 -25.04 -17.01
CA SER A 414 18.59 -24.93 -17.27
C SER A 414 18.19 -25.56 -18.61
N SER A 415 17.03 -26.21 -18.62
CA SER A 415 16.44 -26.85 -19.80
C SER A 415 15.29 -26.04 -20.42
N ASP A 416 14.90 -24.93 -19.79
CA ASP A 416 13.87 -24.00 -20.26
C ASP A 416 14.51 -22.72 -20.83
N LYS A 417 13.70 -21.68 -21.08
CA LYS A 417 14.19 -20.41 -21.66
C LYS A 417 14.96 -19.53 -20.65
N THR A 418 15.41 -20.05 -19.52
CA THR A 418 16.13 -19.28 -18.51
C THR A 418 17.40 -18.66 -19.07
N LEU A 419 18.25 -19.43 -19.77
CA LEU A 419 19.51 -18.92 -20.31
C LEU A 419 19.26 -17.83 -21.36
N ASP A 420 18.32 -18.06 -22.27
CA ASP A 420 17.94 -17.07 -23.29
C ASP A 420 17.44 -15.76 -22.66
N LEU A 421 16.61 -15.86 -21.62
CA LEU A 421 16.12 -14.68 -20.90
C LEU A 421 17.24 -13.97 -20.14
N LEU A 422 18.15 -14.72 -19.49
CA LEU A 422 19.32 -14.12 -18.85
C LEU A 422 20.16 -13.34 -19.87
N ASN A 423 20.44 -13.93 -21.03
CA ASN A 423 21.17 -13.28 -22.13
C ASN A 423 20.45 -12.02 -22.65
N SER A 424 19.11 -12.04 -22.70
CA SER A 424 18.33 -10.90 -23.21
C SER A 424 18.47 -9.62 -22.37
N PHE A 425 18.88 -9.73 -21.11
CA PHE A 425 19.06 -8.58 -20.20
C PHE A 425 20.46 -7.95 -20.26
N SER A 426 21.41 -8.52 -21.01
CA SER A 426 22.80 -8.02 -21.03
C SER A 426 22.89 -6.56 -21.46
N GLU A 427 22.17 -6.17 -22.51
CA GLU A 427 22.15 -4.79 -22.98
C GLU A 427 21.45 -3.85 -21.98
N GLU A 428 20.38 -4.29 -21.32
CA GLU A 428 19.70 -3.46 -20.31
C GLU A 428 20.59 -3.19 -19.09
N PHE A 429 21.33 -4.20 -18.61
CA PHE A 429 22.30 -4.02 -17.53
C PHE A 429 23.45 -3.10 -17.96
N LYS A 430 24.01 -3.32 -19.15
CA LYS A 430 25.09 -2.49 -19.71
C LYS A 430 24.66 -1.03 -19.90
N GLN A 431 23.46 -0.77 -20.41
CA GLN A 431 22.89 0.58 -20.54
C GLN A 431 22.69 1.28 -19.19
N LYS A 432 22.46 0.50 -18.13
CA LYS A 432 22.44 1.02 -16.76
C LYS A 432 23.83 1.19 -16.16
N GLY A 433 24.90 0.81 -16.85
CA GLY A 433 26.28 0.84 -16.35
C GLY A 433 26.60 -0.29 -15.37
N ILE A 434 25.81 -1.36 -15.35
CA ILE A 434 26.00 -2.54 -14.50
C ILE A 434 26.76 -3.59 -15.31
N ASP A 435 27.93 -4.03 -14.82
CA ASP A 435 28.64 -5.16 -15.41
C ASP A 435 27.83 -6.45 -15.18
N TYR A 436 27.59 -7.25 -16.22
CA TYR A 436 26.69 -8.39 -16.15
C TYR A 436 27.35 -9.65 -16.66
N LYS A 437 27.51 -10.63 -15.77
CA LYS A 437 28.21 -11.89 -16.01
C LYS A 437 27.26 -13.05 -15.83
N ILE A 438 27.16 -13.89 -16.86
CA ILE A 438 26.43 -15.16 -16.80
C ILE A 438 27.47 -16.28 -16.76
N ILE A 439 27.48 -17.03 -15.67
CA ILE A 439 28.29 -18.24 -15.53
C ILE A 439 27.41 -19.43 -15.94
N ASN A 440 27.62 -19.94 -17.14
CA ASN A 440 26.84 -21.07 -17.64
C ASN A 440 27.49 -22.39 -17.24
N ASN A 441 26.89 -23.14 -16.31
CA ASN A 441 27.39 -24.45 -15.93
C ASN A 441 27.10 -25.46 -17.05
N VAL A 442 28.11 -26.27 -17.40
CA VAL A 442 28.01 -27.31 -18.46
C VAL A 442 27.31 -28.59 -18.01
N GLU A 443 27.08 -28.73 -16.70
CA GLU A 443 26.33 -29.82 -16.08
C GLU A 443 25.55 -29.32 -14.86
N ARG A 444 24.67 -30.16 -14.31
CA ARG A 444 23.84 -29.78 -13.17
C ARG A 444 24.59 -29.85 -11.84
N LEU A 445 24.94 -28.70 -11.27
CA LEU A 445 25.72 -28.58 -10.04
C LEU A 445 24.87 -28.38 -8.77
N TYR A 446 23.59 -28.01 -8.93
CA TYR A 446 22.69 -27.59 -7.86
C TYR A 446 23.12 -26.26 -7.20
N CYS A 447 22.20 -25.65 -6.44
CA CYS A 447 22.35 -24.27 -5.99
C CYS A 447 23.61 -24.02 -5.15
N GLY A 448 24.01 -24.95 -4.28
CA GLY A 448 25.21 -24.79 -3.45
C GLY A 448 26.50 -24.68 -4.26
N SER A 449 26.75 -25.62 -5.18
CA SER A 449 27.93 -25.59 -6.04
C SER A 449 27.84 -24.49 -7.10
N SER A 450 26.64 -24.14 -7.56
CA SER A 450 26.44 -23.03 -8.51
C SER A 450 26.79 -21.67 -7.90
N TYR A 451 26.32 -21.40 -6.68
CA TYR A 451 26.73 -20.18 -5.95
C TYR A 451 28.24 -20.18 -5.66
N ARG A 452 28.82 -21.34 -5.32
CA ARG A 452 30.26 -21.50 -5.11
C ARG A 452 31.07 -21.13 -6.36
N ASN A 453 30.63 -21.56 -7.55
CA ASN A 453 31.29 -21.21 -8.80
C ASN A 453 31.12 -19.70 -9.11
N ALA A 454 29.89 -19.19 -9.00
CA ALA A 454 29.57 -17.81 -9.35
C ALA A 454 30.26 -16.78 -8.44
N VAL A 455 30.42 -17.07 -7.14
CA VAL A 455 31.03 -16.10 -6.21
C VAL A 455 32.51 -15.82 -6.53
N GLU A 456 33.22 -16.77 -7.14
CA GLU A 456 34.63 -16.60 -7.54
C GLU A 456 34.80 -15.57 -8.68
N HIS A 457 33.71 -15.24 -9.38
CA HIS A 457 33.69 -14.28 -10.49
C HIS A 457 33.21 -12.87 -10.06
N THR A 458 33.02 -12.66 -8.76
CA THR A 458 32.56 -11.37 -8.21
C THR A 458 33.76 -10.47 -7.87
N THR A 459 33.65 -9.18 -8.18
CA THR A 459 34.69 -8.15 -8.06
C THR A 459 34.30 -7.03 -7.08
N GLY A 460 33.02 -6.88 -6.74
CA GLY A 460 32.57 -5.86 -5.79
C GLY A 460 32.97 -6.18 -4.35
N SER A 461 33.46 -5.18 -3.61
CA SER A 461 33.79 -5.25 -2.19
C SER A 461 32.68 -5.84 -1.30
N TYR A 462 31.42 -5.72 -1.72
CA TYR A 462 30.26 -6.28 -1.04
C TYR A 462 29.44 -7.14 -2.00
N VAL A 463 28.95 -8.28 -1.53
CA VAL A 463 28.12 -9.20 -2.31
C VAL A 463 26.79 -9.40 -1.62
N GLY A 464 25.69 -9.27 -2.37
CA GLY A 464 24.33 -9.55 -1.92
C GLY A 464 23.68 -10.69 -2.69
N ILE A 465 23.06 -11.64 -1.98
CA ILE A 465 22.39 -12.80 -2.59
C ILE A 465 20.93 -12.45 -2.91
N LEU A 466 20.56 -12.57 -4.18
CA LEU A 466 19.20 -12.49 -4.66
C LEU A 466 18.85 -13.77 -5.44
N ASP A 467 17.99 -14.59 -4.85
CA ASP A 467 17.53 -15.83 -5.49
C ASP A 467 16.76 -15.49 -6.79
N ALA A 468 16.95 -16.27 -7.86
CA ALA A 468 16.51 -15.92 -9.22
C ALA A 468 14.98 -15.95 -9.45
N ASP A 469 14.21 -16.30 -8.43
CA ASP A 469 12.75 -16.22 -8.36
C ASP A 469 12.23 -15.07 -7.49
N ASP A 470 13.10 -14.37 -6.78
CA ASP A 470 12.75 -13.33 -5.82
C ASP A 470 13.02 -11.92 -6.35
N MET A 471 12.71 -10.90 -5.54
CA MET A 471 12.96 -9.49 -5.87
C MET A 471 13.48 -8.69 -4.69
N LEU A 472 14.30 -7.68 -5.00
CA LEU A 472 14.64 -6.62 -4.04
C LEU A 472 13.55 -5.55 -3.95
N VAL A 473 13.58 -4.81 -2.85
CA VAL A 473 12.90 -3.51 -2.72
C VAL A 473 13.81 -2.43 -3.31
N ASP A 474 13.27 -1.39 -3.92
CA ASP A 474 14.00 -0.43 -4.77
C ASP A 474 15.22 0.27 -4.12
N ASP A 475 15.32 0.32 -2.79
CA ASP A 475 16.43 0.94 -2.06
C ASP A 475 17.23 -0.05 -1.20
N SER A 476 17.10 -1.36 -1.46
CA SER A 476 17.75 -2.41 -0.67
C SER A 476 19.26 -2.33 -0.70
N VAL A 477 19.85 -2.09 -1.88
CA VAL A 477 21.31 -1.94 -2.03
C VAL A 477 21.79 -0.65 -1.36
N GLU A 478 21.09 0.47 -1.57
CA GLU A 478 21.43 1.75 -0.93
C GLU A 478 21.46 1.63 0.60
N TYR A 479 20.46 0.93 1.13
CA TYR A 479 20.27 0.80 2.56
C TYR A 479 21.37 -0.05 3.22
N VAL A 480 21.71 -1.21 2.65
CA VAL A 480 22.79 -2.05 3.21
C VAL A 480 24.16 -1.39 3.06
N MET A 481 24.40 -0.65 1.98
CA MET A 481 25.66 0.09 1.79
C MET A 481 25.84 1.19 2.83
N LYS A 482 24.77 1.94 3.15
CA LYS A 482 24.79 2.90 4.26
C LYS A 482 25.12 2.23 5.60
N LEU A 483 24.60 1.03 5.82
CA LEU A 483 24.86 0.29 7.05
C LEU A 483 26.31 -0.20 7.15
N TYR A 484 26.90 -0.73 6.08
CA TYR A 484 28.32 -1.08 6.07
C TYR A 484 29.21 0.14 6.31
N LYS A 485 28.92 1.26 5.63
CA LYS A 485 29.67 2.52 5.81
C LYS A 485 29.63 3.02 7.25
N ASN A 486 28.45 2.95 7.89
CA ASN A 486 28.28 3.41 9.28
C ASN A 486 28.76 2.38 10.32
N ASN A 487 29.02 1.13 9.92
CA ASN A 487 29.42 0.06 10.82
C ASN A 487 30.59 -0.75 10.21
N PRO A 488 31.79 -0.17 10.10
CA PRO A 488 32.92 -0.79 9.38
C PRO A 488 33.40 -2.12 9.99
N LYS A 489 33.02 -2.43 11.23
CA LYS A 489 33.30 -3.71 11.90
C LYS A 489 32.34 -4.84 11.51
N VAL A 490 31.23 -4.53 10.83
CA VAL A 490 30.25 -5.54 10.40
C VAL A 490 30.70 -6.16 9.08
N SER A 491 30.87 -7.48 9.10
CA SER A 491 31.32 -8.26 7.93
C SER A 491 30.16 -8.77 7.08
N TRP A 492 28.95 -8.87 7.64
CA TRP A 492 27.77 -9.36 6.92
C TRP A 492 26.46 -8.84 7.52
N ILE A 493 25.46 -8.67 6.66
CA ILE A 493 24.13 -8.13 7.02
C ILE A 493 23.05 -9.03 6.43
N TYR A 494 22.02 -9.31 7.22
CA TYR A 494 20.77 -9.88 6.73
C TYR A 494 19.58 -9.08 7.24
N THR A 495 18.49 -9.07 6.47
CA THR A 495 17.37 -8.17 6.71
C THR A 495 16.07 -8.92 6.86
N GLN A 496 15.02 -8.20 7.25
CA GLN A 496 13.68 -8.73 7.19
C GLN A 496 13.20 -8.86 5.73
N PHE A 497 12.26 -9.77 5.51
CA PHE A 497 11.64 -9.97 4.22
C PHE A 497 10.12 -9.99 4.31
N GLN A 498 9.46 -9.96 3.17
CA GLN A 498 8.04 -10.23 3.05
C GLN A 498 7.80 -11.41 2.13
N ILE A 499 6.84 -12.24 2.51
CA ILE A 499 6.41 -13.39 1.74
C ILE A 499 5.38 -12.90 0.72
N CYS A 500 5.66 -13.20 -0.54
CA CYS A 500 4.84 -12.90 -1.70
C CYS A 500 4.24 -14.17 -2.30
N ASP A 501 3.16 -14.04 -3.05
CA ASP A 501 2.68 -15.12 -3.91
C ASP A 501 3.48 -15.19 -5.22
N MET A 502 3.11 -16.14 -6.09
CA MET A 502 3.75 -16.36 -7.39
C MET A 502 3.73 -15.16 -8.34
N ASN A 503 2.99 -14.08 -8.03
CA ASN A 503 2.95 -12.83 -8.80
C ASN A 503 3.59 -11.64 -8.04
N MET A 504 4.48 -11.92 -7.08
CA MET A 504 5.14 -10.93 -6.21
C MET A 504 4.21 -10.04 -5.40
N LYS A 505 2.96 -10.47 -5.20
CA LYS A 505 2.03 -9.75 -4.34
C LYS A 505 2.26 -10.17 -2.90
N VAL A 506 2.55 -9.19 -2.05
CA VAL A 506 2.76 -9.40 -0.62
C VAL A 506 1.57 -10.13 0.01
N LYS A 507 1.86 -11.25 0.67
CA LYS A 507 0.93 -12.05 1.46
C LYS A 507 1.02 -11.65 2.93
N ARG A 508 2.24 -11.63 3.47
CA ARG A 508 2.54 -11.36 4.88
C ARG A 508 4.01 -10.99 5.06
N ARG A 509 4.35 -10.42 6.21
CA ARG A 509 5.75 -10.31 6.63
C ARG A 509 6.35 -11.71 6.82
N GLY A 510 7.60 -11.88 6.39
CA GLY A 510 8.41 -13.03 6.73
C GLY A 510 8.78 -13.03 8.21
N PHE A 511 9.56 -14.02 8.61
CA PHE A 511 10.13 -14.07 9.96
C PHE A 511 11.63 -14.31 9.86
N CYS A 512 12.38 -13.31 10.32
CA CYS A 512 13.81 -13.32 10.58
C CYS A 512 14.04 -12.66 11.93
N SER A 513 15.08 -13.09 12.63
CA SER A 513 15.49 -12.49 13.88
C SER A 513 17.00 -12.62 14.09
N ALA A 514 17.57 -11.71 14.87
CA ALA A 514 18.86 -11.96 15.51
C ALA A 514 18.71 -13.13 16.50
N PRO A 515 19.75 -13.95 16.71
CA PRO A 515 19.79 -14.79 17.90
C PRO A 515 19.82 -13.91 19.18
N GLY A 516 19.45 -14.50 20.32
CA GLY A 516 19.50 -13.82 21.61
C GLY A 516 20.90 -13.30 21.96
N ARG A 517 21.02 -12.49 23.01
CA ARG A 517 22.32 -11.96 23.45
C ARG A 517 23.25 -13.11 23.83
N GLY A 518 24.42 -13.21 23.19
CA GLY A 518 25.39 -14.29 23.42
C GLY A 518 25.04 -15.61 22.72
N GLU A 519 23.96 -15.63 21.93
CA GLU A 519 23.55 -16.78 21.15
C GLU A 519 24.00 -16.69 19.69
N SER A 520 24.04 -17.83 19.00
CA SER A 520 24.38 -17.92 17.58
C SER A 520 23.17 -18.42 16.77
N LEU A 521 23.21 -18.29 15.45
CA LEU A 521 22.26 -18.93 14.54
C LEU A 521 22.25 -20.46 14.74
N LEU A 522 23.41 -21.06 15.03
CA LEU A 522 23.49 -22.49 15.35
C LEU A 522 22.72 -22.87 16.64
N SER A 523 22.81 -22.08 17.72
CA SER A 523 22.06 -22.36 18.96
C SER A 523 20.55 -22.18 18.79
N LEU A 524 20.10 -21.31 17.88
CA LEU A 524 18.68 -21.29 17.46
C LEU A 524 18.30 -22.62 16.78
N ALA A 525 19.17 -23.13 15.91
CA ALA A 525 18.92 -24.37 15.16
C ALA A 525 18.82 -25.60 16.07
N ASP A 526 19.65 -25.65 17.12
CA ASP A 526 19.60 -26.71 18.15
C ASP A 526 18.24 -26.76 18.86
N ARG A 527 17.55 -25.62 18.94
CA ARG A 527 16.19 -25.49 19.49
C ARG A 527 15.09 -25.63 18.43
N GLY A 528 15.44 -26.04 17.21
CA GLY A 528 14.51 -26.17 16.09
C GLY A 528 14.02 -24.83 15.51
N ALA A 529 14.70 -23.72 15.81
CA ALA A 529 14.37 -22.39 15.32
C ALA A 529 15.34 -21.89 14.25
N HIS A 530 14.87 -21.02 13.35
CA HIS A 530 15.67 -20.43 12.29
C HIS A 530 15.45 -18.91 12.24
N GLY A 531 16.53 -18.14 12.47
CA GLY A 531 16.48 -16.68 12.52
C GLY A 531 17.12 -15.98 11.31
N TYR A 532 18.02 -16.65 10.59
CA TYR A 532 18.64 -16.12 9.37
C TYR A 532 17.64 -16.15 8.22
N GLY A 533 17.67 -15.20 7.29
CA GLY A 533 16.75 -15.26 6.15
C GLY A 533 17.23 -14.52 4.93
N HIS A 534 16.36 -13.71 4.31
CA HIS A 534 16.60 -13.22 2.95
C HIS A 534 17.22 -11.82 2.91
N TRP A 535 17.66 -11.41 1.72
CA TRP A 535 18.65 -10.37 1.46
C TRP A 535 19.87 -10.48 2.37
N ARG A 536 20.73 -11.42 2.00
CA ARG A 536 21.94 -11.80 2.71
C ARG A 536 23.12 -11.14 2.02
N THR A 537 23.88 -10.35 2.74
CA THR A 537 25.01 -9.62 2.17
C THR A 537 26.26 -9.84 3.01
N PHE A 538 27.43 -9.77 2.38
CA PHE A 538 28.72 -9.90 3.07
C PHE A 538 29.78 -9.06 2.37
N ASN A 539 30.81 -8.67 3.11
CA ASN A 539 32.02 -8.04 2.60
C ASN A 539 32.97 -9.12 2.04
N GLN A 540 33.52 -8.92 0.84
CA GLN A 540 34.48 -9.82 0.20
C GLN A 540 35.82 -9.96 0.93
N GLN A 541 36.12 -9.15 1.93
CA GLN A 541 37.27 -9.37 2.84
C GLN A 541 37.22 -10.73 3.55
N ILE A 542 36.09 -11.44 3.51
CA ILE A 542 35.99 -12.84 3.89
C ILE A 542 36.92 -13.69 3.01
N LYS A 543 38.00 -14.19 3.61
CA LYS A 543 38.89 -15.16 2.95
C LYS A 543 38.10 -16.42 2.58
N ARG A 544 38.20 -16.85 1.32
CA ARG A 544 37.52 -18.05 0.76
C ARG A 544 35.98 -17.93 0.74
N PRO A 545 35.41 -16.95 0.01
CA PRO A 545 33.95 -16.79 -0.10
C PRO A 545 33.27 -18.02 -0.74
N ASP A 546 34.01 -18.83 -1.52
CA ASP A 546 33.60 -20.14 -2.02
C ASP A 546 33.10 -21.09 -0.91
N LYS A 547 33.62 -20.94 0.32
CA LYS A 547 33.26 -21.75 1.48
C LYS A 547 31.98 -21.31 2.17
N LEU A 548 31.36 -20.21 1.75
CA LEU A 548 30.03 -19.81 2.22
C LEU A 548 28.92 -20.72 1.67
N PHE A 549 29.21 -21.43 0.57
CA PHE A 549 28.26 -22.32 -0.10
C PHE A 549 28.73 -23.78 -0.05
N GLY A 550 27.89 -24.69 0.42
CA GLY A 550 28.26 -26.10 0.53
C GLY A 550 28.24 -26.81 -0.83
N LYS A 551 29.20 -27.72 -1.03
CA LYS A 551 29.26 -28.54 -2.25
C LYS A 551 28.01 -29.41 -2.38
N ASN A 552 27.45 -29.49 -3.59
CA ASN A 552 26.35 -30.37 -4.00
C ASN A 552 25.07 -30.20 -3.16
N MET A 553 24.89 -29.04 -2.52
CA MET A 553 23.68 -28.75 -1.76
C MET A 553 22.53 -28.42 -2.70
N LYS A 554 21.42 -29.16 -2.58
CA LYS A 554 20.18 -28.92 -3.33
C LYS A 554 19.23 -27.95 -2.62
N CYS A 555 19.33 -27.82 -1.30
CA CYS A 555 18.53 -26.94 -0.47
C CYS A 555 19.28 -26.55 0.82
N SER A 556 18.70 -25.68 1.64
CA SER A 556 19.27 -25.18 2.91
C SER A 556 20.60 -24.41 2.79
N VAL A 557 20.88 -23.85 1.60
CA VAL A 557 22.08 -23.05 1.32
C VAL A 557 22.09 -21.76 2.15
N ASP A 558 20.93 -21.13 2.32
CA ASP A 558 20.71 -20.00 3.22
C ASP A 558 21.19 -20.31 4.65
N LYS A 559 20.76 -21.44 5.22
CA LYS A 559 21.09 -21.83 6.60
C LYS A 559 22.58 -22.10 6.75
N TYR A 560 23.14 -22.86 5.81
CA TYR A 560 24.57 -23.16 5.78
C TYR A 560 25.41 -21.90 5.69
N MET A 561 25.04 -20.96 4.81
CA MET A 561 25.71 -19.67 4.66
C MET A 561 25.71 -18.88 5.97
N GLY A 562 24.57 -18.77 6.65
CA GLY A 562 24.48 -18.08 7.94
C GLY A 562 25.45 -18.66 8.98
N TYR A 563 25.52 -19.99 9.10
CA TYR A 563 26.46 -20.64 10.02
C TYR A 563 27.92 -20.42 9.66
N ARG A 564 28.24 -20.33 8.36
CA ARG A 564 29.59 -20.03 7.87
C ARG A 564 29.97 -18.58 8.13
N LEU A 565 29.06 -17.62 7.91
CA LEU A 565 29.32 -16.20 8.14
C LEU A 565 29.65 -15.90 9.61
N GLU A 566 29.01 -16.57 10.56
CA GLU A 566 29.36 -16.50 11.98
C GLU A 566 30.80 -16.94 12.29
N GLU A 567 31.44 -17.72 11.42
CA GLU A 567 32.83 -18.16 11.57
C GLU A 567 33.83 -17.15 10.98
N PHE A 568 33.36 -16.14 10.23
CA PHE A 568 34.20 -15.20 9.50
C PHE A 568 34.25 -13.78 10.09
N GLY A 569 33.17 -13.30 10.71
CA GLY A 569 33.19 -11.97 11.32
C GLY A 569 31.85 -11.53 11.92
N PRO A 570 31.79 -10.35 12.56
CA PRO A 570 30.60 -9.82 13.19
C PRO A 570 29.46 -9.60 12.19
N GLY A 571 28.27 -10.06 12.55
CA GLY A 571 27.06 -9.92 11.75
C GLY A 571 26.15 -8.79 12.22
N MET A 572 25.18 -8.42 11.38
CA MET A 572 24.10 -7.52 11.77
C MET A 572 22.76 -7.99 11.20
N PHE A 573 21.74 -8.03 12.06
CA PHE A 573 20.35 -8.20 11.67
C PHE A 573 19.62 -6.85 11.69
N VAL A 574 18.84 -6.59 10.64
CA VAL A 574 18.05 -5.37 10.52
C VAL A 574 16.58 -5.67 10.28
N ASP A 575 15.70 -5.15 11.15
CA ASP A 575 14.25 -5.37 11.06
C ASP A 575 13.55 -4.44 10.04
N ARG A 576 14.16 -4.30 8.85
CA ARG A 576 13.65 -3.57 7.69
C ARG A 576 13.42 -4.55 6.54
N ILE A 577 12.25 -4.45 5.90
CA ILE A 577 11.94 -5.27 4.72
C ILE A 577 12.78 -4.78 3.54
N CYS A 578 13.75 -5.59 3.11
CA CYS A 578 14.57 -5.31 1.92
C CYS A 578 14.40 -6.40 0.83
N TYR A 579 13.57 -7.41 1.10
CA TYR A 579 13.47 -8.57 0.23
C TYR A 579 12.02 -9.05 0.07
N ASN A 580 11.68 -9.42 -1.14
CA ASN A 580 10.40 -10.02 -1.51
C ASN A 580 10.65 -11.50 -1.85
N TYR A 581 10.23 -12.39 -0.96
CA TYR A 581 10.38 -13.84 -1.12
C TYR A 581 9.15 -14.46 -1.78
N ARG A 582 9.31 -15.13 -2.92
CA ARG A 582 8.23 -15.80 -3.65
C ARG A 582 7.94 -17.16 -3.02
N GLN A 583 6.76 -17.26 -2.39
CA GLN A 583 6.31 -18.52 -1.82
C GLN A 583 5.55 -19.34 -2.88
N TYR A 584 6.17 -20.47 -3.25
CA TYR A 584 5.52 -21.51 -4.02
C TYR A 584 4.32 -22.13 -3.29
N PRO A 585 3.24 -22.51 -4.01
CA PRO A 585 2.16 -23.30 -3.45
C PRO A 585 2.67 -24.63 -2.85
N VAL A 586 1.97 -25.15 -1.85
CA VAL A 586 2.30 -26.46 -1.27
C VAL A 586 2.18 -27.55 -2.34
N GLY A 587 3.15 -28.47 -2.39
CA GLY A 587 3.17 -29.57 -3.37
C GLY A 587 3.63 -29.18 -4.78
N PHE A 588 4.07 -27.94 -4.98
CA PHE A 588 4.57 -27.49 -6.27
C PHE A 588 5.94 -28.14 -6.59
N LYS A 589 6.06 -28.80 -7.75
CA LYS A 589 7.25 -29.58 -8.12
C LYS A 589 8.56 -28.77 -8.12
N GLU A 590 8.49 -27.46 -8.39
CA GLU A 590 9.65 -26.55 -8.38
C GLU A 590 10.11 -26.17 -6.96
N SER A 591 9.33 -26.49 -5.91
CA SER A 591 9.66 -26.20 -4.51
C SER A 591 10.45 -27.35 -3.88
N VAL A 592 11.77 -27.20 -3.85
CA VAL A 592 12.71 -28.16 -3.22
C VAL A 592 12.58 -28.17 -1.69
N SER A 593 12.02 -27.11 -1.09
CA SER A 593 11.94 -26.89 0.36
C SER A 593 10.67 -27.42 1.03
N SER A 594 9.67 -27.91 0.29
CA SER A 594 8.35 -28.25 0.83
C SER A 594 8.17 -29.72 1.26
N THR A 595 9.25 -30.46 1.49
CA THR A 595 9.20 -31.89 1.82
C THR A 595 9.88 -32.21 3.16
N LYS A 596 9.49 -33.33 3.79
CA LYS A 596 10.14 -33.94 4.97
C LYS A 596 11.68 -34.00 4.81
N HIS A 597 12.13 -34.25 3.57
CA HIS A 597 13.54 -34.27 3.17
C HIS A 597 14.29 -32.96 3.45
N ALA A 598 13.66 -31.78 3.34
CA ALA A 598 14.34 -30.51 3.58
C ALA A 598 14.74 -30.33 5.06
N MET A 599 13.95 -30.87 6.00
CA MET A 599 14.29 -30.86 7.42
C MET A 599 15.45 -31.81 7.72
N ASP A 600 15.48 -32.99 7.09
CA ASP A 600 16.58 -33.94 7.26
C ASP A 600 17.90 -33.38 6.72
N VAL A 601 17.86 -32.73 5.54
CA VAL A 601 19.02 -32.00 5.00
C VAL A 601 19.48 -30.89 5.97
N TRP A 602 18.55 -30.15 6.58
CA TRP A 602 18.92 -29.11 7.55
C TRP A 602 19.57 -29.70 8.82
N ARG A 603 19.05 -30.81 9.35
CA ARG A 603 19.66 -31.50 10.50
C ARG A 603 21.06 -31.98 10.19
N GLU A 604 21.29 -32.54 9.00
CA GLU A 604 22.63 -32.95 8.56
C GLU A 604 23.58 -31.76 8.40
N VAL A 605 23.08 -30.62 7.92
CA VAL A 605 23.85 -29.36 7.89
C VAL A 605 24.26 -28.95 9.31
N VAL A 606 23.33 -28.97 10.28
CA VAL A 606 23.59 -28.61 11.68
C VAL A 606 24.65 -29.53 12.30
N LYS A 607 24.53 -30.85 12.13
CA LYS A 607 25.55 -31.83 12.58
C LYS A 607 26.92 -31.55 12.00
N LYS A 608 27.00 -31.29 10.68
CA LYS A 608 28.26 -30.95 10.00
C LYS A 608 28.88 -29.65 10.52
N VAL A 609 28.06 -28.66 10.86
CA VAL A 609 28.53 -27.39 11.45
C VAL A 609 29.08 -27.64 12.85
N HIS A 610 28.39 -28.40 13.71
CA HIS A 610 28.88 -28.76 15.04
C HIS A 610 30.24 -29.47 14.97
N ASN A 611 30.34 -30.51 14.14
CA ASN A 611 31.60 -31.25 13.96
C ASN A 611 32.72 -30.34 13.46
N ARG A 612 32.43 -29.43 12.52
CA ARG A 612 33.40 -28.46 12.01
C ARG A 612 33.84 -27.47 13.10
N ARG A 613 32.90 -26.88 13.83
CA ARG A 613 33.22 -25.90 14.88
C ARG A 613 34.02 -26.55 16.01
N LYS A 614 33.69 -27.79 16.40
CA LYS A 614 34.46 -28.59 17.37
C LYS A 614 35.86 -28.91 16.85
N LYS A 615 35.99 -29.43 15.62
CA LYS A 615 37.28 -29.83 15.03
C LYS A 615 38.29 -28.69 14.98
N TYR A 616 37.84 -27.48 14.67
CA TYR A 616 38.70 -26.31 14.50
C TYR A 616 38.60 -25.30 15.65
N ASN A 617 37.93 -25.66 16.75
CA ASN A 617 37.70 -24.80 17.92
C ASN A 617 37.12 -23.40 17.56
N TYR A 618 36.19 -23.36 16.60
CA TYR A 618 35.57 -22.09 16.18
C TYR A 618 34.56 -21.59 17.20
N LYS A 619 34.67 -20.31 17.56
CA LYS A 619 33.66 -19.57 18.31
C LYS A 619 32.93 -18.61 17.36
N PRO A 620 31.58 -18.54 17.40
CA PRO A 620 30.82 -17.65 16.52
C PRO A 620 31.05 -16.19 16.90
N PHE A 621 31.18 -15.33 15.89
CA PHE A 621 31.15 -13.88 16.07
C PHE A 621 29.73 -13.39 16.42
N PRO A 622 29.61 -12.26 17.15
CA PRO A 622 28.31 -11.75 17.58
C PRO A 622 27.50 -11.20 16.40
N ILE A 623 26.17 -11.23 16.54
CA ILE A 623 25.23 -10.60 15.62
C ILE A 623 24.57 -9.41 16.33
N ILE A 624 24.79 -8.22 15.79
CA ILE A 624 24.22 -6.97 16.29
C ILE A 624 22.78 -6.85 15.82
N PHE A 625 21.88 -6.39 16.70
CA PHE A 625 20.51 -6.09 16.33
C PHE A 625 20.30 -4.58 16.20
N CYS A 626 19.94 -4.14 14.98
CA CYS A 626 19.55 -2.75 14.73
C CYS A 626 18.02 -2.62 14.76
N LYS A 627 17.47 -1.93 15.76
CA LYS A 627 16.08 -1.43 15.74
C LYS A 627 16.04 -0.13 14.97
N LYS A 628 15.03 0.02 14.09
CA LYS A 628 14.85 1.13 13.13
C LYS A 628 15.14 2.51 13.69
#